data_AF-A0A9W7YPV9-F1
#
_entry.id   AF-A0A9W7YPV9-F1
#
_cell.length_a   1.000
_cell.length_b   1.000
_cell.length_c   1.000
_cell.angle_alpha   90.00
_cell.angle_beta   90.00
_cell.angle_gamma   90.00
#
_symmetry.space_group_name_H-M   'P 1'
#
loop_
_entity.id
_entity.type
_entity.pdbx_description
1 polymer ?
#
loop_
_entity_poly.entity_id
_entity_poly.type
_entity_poly.pdbx_seq_one_letter_code
_entity_poly.pdbx_strand_id
1 'polypeptide(L)'
;MFMLALLALHHQFGQHHVLHLVFNPQAHLNSQLLPELRAYNSVVLTNLGNTLCRLNCVDGALLCLHEAERHAPCDTNITLLIAYALHMQAIDEWDTNKGTLDEAVDEYHHVLADRPDDPVATDLLTLALELSICSVHIDTGQDEFALHSLDKI
;
A
#
# COMPACT_ATOMS: atom_id res chain seq x y z
N MET A 1 -2.99 28.35 -14.68
CA MET A 1 -1.87 28.29 -13.71
C MET A 1 -2.35 28.39 -12.26
N PHE A 2 -3.20 29.34 -11.86
CA PHE A 2 -3.65 29.49 -10.46
C PHE A 2 -4.60 28.39 -9.92
N MET A 3 -5.45 27.78 -10.77
CA MET A 3 -6.36 26.71 -10.30
C MET A 3 -5.67 25.37 -10.00
N LEU A 4 -4.56 25.05 -10.69
CA LEU A 4 -3.81 23.81 -10.45
C LEU A 4 -3.02 23.87 -9.14
N ALA A 5 -2.48 25.05 -8.80
CA ALA A 5 -1.81 25.27 -7.51
C ALA A 5 -2.80 25.20 -6.32
N LEU A 6 -4.05 25.65 -6.50
CA LEU A 6 -5.10 25.52 -5.48
C LEU A 6 -5.57 24.06 -5.29
N LEU A 7 -5.66 23.27 -6.37
CA LEU A 7 -5.95 21.84 -6.31
C LEU A 7 -4.82 21.05 -5.63
N ALA A 8 -3.56 21.35 -5.96
CA ALA A 8 -2.40 20.73 -5.31
C ALA A 8 -2.29 21.12 -3.83
N LEU A 9 -2.59 22.38 -3.47
CA LEU A 9 -2.57 22.84 -2.09
C LEU A 9 -3.74 22.26 -1.27
N HIS A 10 -4.91 22.04 -1.87
CA HIS A 10 -6.03 21.37 -1.21
C HIS A 10 -5.76 19.87 -1.02
N HIS A 11 -5.05 19.25 -1.97
CA HIS A 11 -4.62 17.86 -1.87
C HIS A 11 -3.63 17.65 -0.72
N GLN A 12 -2.63 18.54 -0.58
CA GLN A 12 -1.67 18.50 0.54
C GLN A 12 -2.32 18.80 1.91
N PHE A 13 -3.21 19.80 2.01
CA PHE A 13 -3.79 20.17 3.31
C PHE A 13 -4.87 19.21 3.82
N GLY A 14 -5.57 18.50 2.93
CA GLY A 14 -6.60 17.52 3.32
C GLY A 14 -6.02 16.26 3.97
N GLN A 15 -4.85 15.80 3.52
CA GLN A 15 -4.22 14.57 4.00
C GLN A 15 -3.58 14.74 5.39
N HIS A 16 -2.94 15.88 5.67
CA HIS A 16 -2.27 16.10 6.96
C HIS A 16 -3.24 16.31 8.14
N HIS A 17 -4.45 16.84 7.91
CA HIS A 17 -5.36 17.16 9.02
C HIS A 17 -6.18 15.98 9.54
N VAL A 18 -6.59 15.04 8.66
CA VAL A 18 -7.35 13.86 9.10
C VAL A 18 -6.44 12.90 9.88
N LEU A 19 -5.17 12.79 9.48
CA LEU A 19 -4.20 11.92 10.13
C LEU A 19 -3.67 12.50 11.46
N HIS A 20 -3.51 13.83 11.60
CA HIS A 20 -2.98 14.42 12.84
C HIS A 20 -3.88 14.19 14.08
N LEU A 21 -5.20 14.05 13.90
CA LEU A 21 -6.12 13.71 15.00
C LEU A 21 -6.09 12.22 15.36
N VAL A 22 -5.84 11.34 14.39
CA VAL A 22 -5.70 9.89 14.60
C VAL A 22 -4.34 9.55 15.24
N PHE A 23 -3.29 10.27 14.84
CA PHE A 23 -1.89 10.02 15.22
C PHE A 23 -1.32 11.09 16.16
N ASN A 24 -2.10 11.58 17.14
CA ASN A 24 -1.52 12.46 18.16
C ASN A 24 -0.40 11.71 18.91
N PRO A 25 0.88 12.11 18.76
CA PRO A 25 2.01 11.38 19.32
C PRO A 25 2.05 11.40 20.86
N GLN A 26 1.24 12.24 21.50
CA GLN A 26 1.07 12.23 22.96
C GLN A 26 0.10 11.16 23.47
N ALA A 27 -0.58 10.43 22.57
CA ALA A 27 -1.42 9.28 22.90
C ALA A 27 -0.65 7.95 22.96
N HIS A 28 0.68 7.95 22.83
CA HIS A 28 1.54 6.78 23.09
C HIS A 28 1.65 6.40 24.57
N LEU A 29 0.73 6.88 25.42
CA LEU A 29 0.47 6.30 26.73
C LEU A 29 -0.34 5.02 26.55
N ASN A 30 0.37 3.90 26.43
CA ASN A 30 0.28 2.77 27.35
C ASN A 30 0.45 1.43 26.65
N SER A 31 1.55 0.77 26.98
CA SER A 31 1.75 -0.68 26.96
C SER A 31 0.73 -1.46 27.83
N GLN A 32 -0.40 -0.86 28.21
CA GLN A 32 -1.45 -1.38 29.10
C GLN A 32 -2.88 -1.11 28.59
N LEU A 33 -3.10 -0.91 27.28
CA LEU A 33 -4.48 -1.02 26.77
C LEU A 33 -5.03 -2.42 27.07
N LEU A 34 -6.22 -2.49 27.67
CA LEU A 34 -6.96 -3.75 27.86
C LEU A 34 -7.06 -4.49 26.51
N PRO A 35 -6.99 -5.83 26.48
CA PRO A 35 -7.07 -6.62 25.25
C PRO A 35 -8.27 -6.26 24.37
N GLU A 36 -9.42 -5.99 24.99
CA GLU A 36 -10.66 -5.57 24.32
C GLU A 36 -10.50 -4.24 23.57
N LEU A 37 -9.78 -3.28 24.15
CA LEU A 37 -9.57 -1.98 23.53
C LEU A 37 -8.54 -2.07 22.39
N ARG A 38 -7.56 -2.99 22.47
CA ARG A 38 -6.66 -3.27 21.34
C ARG A 38 -7.40 -3.89 20.16
N ALA A 39 -8.22 -4.91 20.42
CA ALA A 39 -9.04 -5.54 19.38
C ALA A 39 -10.04 -4.56 18.76
N TYR A 40 -10.62 -3.67 19.57
CA TYR A 40 -11.47 -2.61 19.07
C TYR A 40 -10.71 -1.62 18.17
N ASN A 41 -9.53 -1.16 18.61
CA ASN A 41 -8.71 -0.24 17.83
C ASN A 41 -8.25 -0.86 16.51
N SER A 42 -7.84 -2.14 16.50
CA SER A 42 -7.45 -2.80 15.25
C SER A 42 -8.61 -2.79 14.25
N VAL A 43 -9.82 -3.18 14.66
CA VAL A 43 -10.99 -3.18 13.76
C VAL A 43 -11.31 -1.78 13.23
N VAL A 44 -11.27 -0.76 14.08
CA VAL A 44 -11.55 0.63 13.66
C VAL A 44 -10.51 1.10 12.63
N LEU A 45 -9.23 0.89 12.91
CA LEU A 45 -8.14 1.29 12.03
C LEU A 45 -8.14 0.51 10.73
N THR A 46 -8.45 -0.80 10.76
CA THR A 46 -8.60 -1.63 9.55
C THR A 46 -9.74 -1.14 8.66
N ASN A 47 -10.90 -0.82 9.24
CA ASN A 47 -12.03 -0.29 8.48
C ASN A 47 -11.74 1.10 7.89
N LEU A 48 -11.04 1.95 8.64
CA LEU A 48 -10.59 3.25 8.15
C LEU A 48 -9.59 3.08 6.99
N GLY A 49 -8.59 2.22 7.16
CA GLY A 49 -7.61 1.89 6.12
C GLY A 49 -8.25 1.40 4.83
N ASN A 50 -9.16 0.43 4.92
CA ASN A 50 -9.92 -0.06 3.77
C ASN A 50 -10.76 1.05 3.10
N THR A 51 -11.39 1.92 3.90
CA THR A 51 -12.13 3.06 3.36
C THR A 51 -11.21 4.03 2.62
N LEU A 52 -10.01 4.28 3.14
CA LEU A 52 -9.01 5.15 2.51
C LEU A 52 -8.48 4.54 1.21
N CYS A 53 -8.25 3.22 1.14
CA CYS A 53 -7.94 2.53 -0.11
C CYS A 53 -9.02 2.79 -1.17
N ARG A 54 -10.30 2.64 -0.81
CA ARG A 54 -11.42 2.89 -1.73
C ARG A 54 -11.55 4.35 -2.17
N LEU A 55 -10.93 5.28 -1.46
CA LEU A 55 -10.84 6.71 -1.81
C LEU A 55 -9.52 7.07 -2.53
N ASN A 56 -8.69 6.09 -2.87
CA ASN A 56 -7.36 6.25 -3.44
C ASN A 56 -6.39 7.07 -2.56
N CYS A 57 -6.63 7.09 -1.25
CA CYS A 57 -5.76 7.74 -0.26
C CYS A 57 -4.78 6.70 0.31
N VAL A 58 -3.89 6.18 -0.53
CA VAL A 58 -3.07 4.99 -0.24
C VAL A 58 -2.11 5.20 0.95
N ASP A 59 -1.41 6.33 1.03
CA ASP A 59 -0.50 6.62 2.16
C ASP A 59 -1.23 6.61 3.51
N GLY A 60 -2.42 7.24 3.54
CA GLY A 60 -3.27 7.27 4.73
C GLY A 60 -3.78 5.89 5.10
N ALA A 61 -4.08 5.05 4.10
CA ALA A 61 -4.51 3.68 4.31
C ALA A 61 -3.39 2.85 4.95
N LEU A 62 -2.17 2.88 4.40
CA LEU A 62 -1.00 2.18 4.94
C LEU A 62 -0.72 2.58 6.39
N LEU A 63 -0.77 3.88 6.70
CA LEU A 63 -0.60 4.36 8.08
C LEU A 63 -1.63 3.74 9.05
N CYS A 64 -2.91 3.70 8.65
CA CYS A 64 -3.95 3.11 9.49
C CYS A 64 -3.78 1.60 9.64
N LEU A 65 -3.44 0.90 8.56
CA LEU A 65 -3.30 -0.56 8.55
C LEU A 65 -2.09 -1.03 9.36
N HIS A 66 -0.94 -0.35 9.27
CA HIS A 66 0.21 -0.67 10.12
C HIS A 66 -0.05 -0.35 11.61
N GLU A 67 -0.83 0.69 11.92
CA GLU A 67 -1.25 0.92 13.30
C GLU A 67 -2.23 -0.17 13.78
N ALA A 68 -3.12 -0.65 12.90
CA ALA A 68 -4.01 -1.77 13.20
C ALA A 68 -3.22 -3.05 13.49
N GLU A 69 -2.18 -3.34 12.71
CA GLU A 69 -1.26 -4.46 12.88
C GLU A 69 -0.54 -4.42 14.24
N ARG A 70 -0.11 -3.24 14.70
CA ARG A 70 0.48 -3.09 16.05
C ARG A 70 -0.47 -3.51 17.17
N HIS A 71 -1.78 -3.39 16.96
CA HIS A 71 -2.80 -3.81 17.92
C HIS A 71 -3.20 -5.28 17.79
N ALA A 72 -3.15 -5.84 16.58
CA ALA A 72 -3.48 -7.22 16.26
C ALA A 72 -2.40 -7.83 15.34
N PRO A 73 -1.20 -8.14 15.89
CA PRO A 73 -0.13 -8.72 15.10
C PRO A 73 -0.56 -10.09 14.59
N CYS A 74 -0.16 -10.42 13.36
CA CYS A 74 -0.49 -11.67 12.67
C CYS A 74 -1.97 -11.82 12.25
N ASP A 75 -2.79 -10.76 12.24
CA ASP A 75 -4.12 -10.82 11.62
C ASP A 75 -4.00 -10.75 10.09
N THR A 76 -4.21 -11.90 9.44
CA THR A 76 -4.04 -12.05 7.99
C THR A 76 -5.04 -11.22 7.17
N ASN A 77 -6.14 -10.73 7.75
CA ASN A 77 -7.01 -9.77 7.06
C ASN A 77 -6.38 -8.38 7.00
N ILE A 78 -5.65 -7.98 8.05
CA ILE A 78 -4.90 -6.71 8.07
C ILE A 78 -3.76 -6.81 7.05
N THR A 79 -3.03 -7.92 7.06
CA THR A 79 -1.95 -8.18 6.10
C THR A 79 -2.43 -8.14 4.66
N LEU A 80 -3.58 -8.77 4.35
CA LEU A 80 -4.17 -8.73 3.01
C LEU A 80 -4.49 -7.29 2.56
N LEU A 81 -4.96 -6.44 3.47
CA LEU A 81 -5.25 -5.04 3.17
C LEU A 81 -3.98 -4.19 3.01
N ILE A 82 -2.91 -4.50 3.76
CA ILE A 82 -1.58 -3.89 3.57
C ILE A 82 -1.05 -4.25 2.18
N ALA A 83 -1.05 -5.53 1.82
CA ALA A 83 -0.64 -6.02 0.50
C ALA A 83 -1.42 -5.32 -0.63
N TYR A 84 -2.73 -5.17 -0.46
CA TYR A 84 -3.58 -4.43 -1.40
C TYR A 84 -3.21 -2.95 -1.50
N ALA A 85 -2.96 -2.29 -0.38
CA ALA A 85 -2.55 -0.88 -0.38
C ALA A 85 -1.17 -0.69 -1.05
N LEU A 86 -0.19 -1.56 -0.76
CA LEU A 86 1.13 -1.56 -1.40
C LEU A 86 1.02 -1.78 -2.92
N HIS A 87 0.19 -2.74 -3.35
CA HIS A 87 -0.09 -2.96 -4.77
C HIS A 87 -0.67 -1.70 -5.43
N MET A 88 -1.64 -1.01 -4.79
CA MET A 88 -2.17 0.24 -5.35
C MET A 88 -1.12 1.36 -5.40
N GLN A 89 -0.24 1.45 -4.40
CA GLN A 89 0.87 2.41 -4.40
C GLN A 89 1.84 2.14 -5.57
N ALA A 90 2.15 0.87 -5.83
CA ALA A 90 3.00 0.47 -6.94
C ALA A 90 2.40 0.78 -8.31
N ILE A 91 1.07 0.78 -8.46
CA ILE A 91 0.41 1.17 -9.71
C ILE A 91 0.52 2.69 -9.93
N ASP A 92 0.35 3.49 -8.88
CA ASP A 92 0.39 4.96 -8.97
C ASP A 92 1.82 5.48 -9.22
N GLU A 93 2.82 4.81 -8.64
CA GLU A 93 4.24 5.17 -8.71
C GLU A 93 5.08 4.13 -9.48
N TRP A 94 4.53 3.61 -10.58
CA TRP A 94 5.04 2.43 -11.29
C TRP A 94 6.52 2.50 -11.74
N ASP A 95 7.03 3.70 -12.05
CA ASP A 95 8.40 3.90 -12.56
C ASP A 95 9.44 3.97 -11.41
N THR A 96 9.01 4.33 -10.19
CA THR A 96 9.92 4.55 -9.06
C THR A 96 9.84 3.47 -7.98
N ASN A 97 8.74 2.71 -7.91
CA ASN A 97 8.42 1.87 -6.75
C ASN A 97 8.34 0.36 -7.06
N LYS A 98 9.30 -0.17 -7.83
CA LYS A 98 9.41 -1.64 -8.05
C LYS A 98 9.49 -2.42 -6.72
N GLY A 99 10.20 -1.89 -5.73
CA GLY A 99 10.29 -2.50 -4.40
C GLY A 99 8.95 -2.61 -3.67
N THR A 100 8.03 -1.67 -3.87
CA THR A 100 6.70 -1.71 -3.26
C THR A 100 5.82 -2.81 -3.84
N LEU A 101 5.98 -3.10 -5.15
CA LEU A 101 5.28 -4.22 -5.78
C LEU A 101 5.80 -5.56 -5.26
N ASP A 102 7.11 -5.68 -5.08
CA ASP A 102 7.72 -6.88 -4.50
C ASP A 102 7.25 -7.11 -3.05
N GLU A 103 7.18 -6.05 -2.23
CA GLU A 103 6.62 -6.12 -0.87
C GLU A 103 5.15 -6.57 -0.89
N ALA A 104 4.34 -6.07 -1.83
CA ALA A 104 2.96 -6.52 -1.97
C ALA A 104 2.86 -8.03 -2.28
N VAL A 105 3.71 -8.53 -3.19
CA VAL A 105 3.78 -9.95 -3.56
C VAL A 105 4.16 -10.82 -2.36
N ASP A 106 5.16 -10.41 -1.59
CA ASP A 106 5.58 -11.12 -0.38
C ASP A 106 4.45 -11.21 0.65
N GLU A 107 3.70 -10.12 0.86
CA GLU A 107 2.57 -10.11 1.80
C GLU A 107 1.39 -10.97 1.30
N TYR A 108 1.09 -11.00 0.01
CA TYR A 108 0.09 -11.94 -0.52
C TYR A 108 0.50 -13.39 -0.32
N HIS A 109 1.78 -13.72 -0.51
CA HIS A 109 2.30 -15.04 -0.18
C HIS A 109 2.19 -15.36 1.31
N HIS A 110 2.42 -14.38 2.19
CA HIS A 110 2.21 -14.54 3.62
C HIS A 110 0.76 -14.88 3.96
N VAL A 111 -0.20 -14.17 3.36
CA VAL A 111 -1.64 -14.47 3.54
C VAL A 111 -1.98 -15.88 3.05
N LEU A 112 -1.48 -16.28 1.87
CA LEU A 112 -1.75 -17.60 1.31
C LEU A 112 -1.07 -18.74 2.09
N ALA A 113 0.01 -18.47 2.83
CA ALA A 113 0.60 -19.46 3.72
C ALA A 113 -0.33 -19.85 4.88
N ASP A 114 -1.13 -18.90 5.38
CA ASP A 114 -2.17 -19.13 6.39
C ASP A 114 -3.50 -19.61 5.77
N ARG A 115 -3.84 -19.08 4.59
CA ARG A 115 -5.13 -19.26 3.91
C ARG A 115 -4.92 -19.69 2.45
N PRO A 116 -4.51 -20.94 2.21
CA PRO A 116 -4.07 -21.40 0.89
C PRO A 116 -5.17 -21.39 -0.17
N ASP A 117 -6.43 -21.47 0.23
CA ASP A 117 -7.60 -21.48 -0.66
C ASP A 117 -8.32 -20.11 -0.70
N ASP A 118 -7.68 -19.01 -0.26
CA ASP A 118 -8.30 -17.69 -0.28
C ASP A 118 -8.35 -17.14 -1.72
N PRO A 119 -9.55 -17.05 -2.34
CA PRO A 119 -9.66 -16.65 -3.74
C PRO A 119 -9.28 -15.18 -3.94
N VAL A 120 -9.49 -14.33 -2.92
CA VAL A 120 -9.18 -12.90 -3.02
C VAL A 120 -7.68 -12.70 -3.03
N ALA A 121 -6.95 -13.37 -2.13
CA ALA A 121 -5.49 -13.29 -2.09
C ALA A 121 -4.86 -13.88 -3.37
N THR A 122 -5.42 -14.98 -3.89
CA THR A 122 -4.95 -15.62 -5.13
C THR A 122 -5.13 -14.70 -6.35
N ASP A 123 -6.30 -14.07 -6.49
CA ASP A 123 -6.59 -13.16 -7.60
C ASP A 123 -5.69 -11.91 -7.54
N LEU A 124 -5.53 -11.31 -6.36
CA LEU A 124 -4.69 -10.13 -6.18
C LEU A 124 -3.20 -10.40 -6.40
N LEU A 125 -2.69 -11.56 -5.94
CA LEU A 125 -1.33 -12.00 -6.24
C LEU A 125 -1.11 -12.17 -7.74
N THR A 126 -2.07 -12.80 -8.43
CA THR A 126 -2.00 -12.98 -9.89
C THR A 126 -1.86 -11.65 -10.60
N LEU A 127 -2.68 -10.66 -10.24
CA LEU A 127 -2.60 -9.31 -10.80
C LEU A 127 -1.26 -8.62 -10.50
N ALA A 128 -0.73 -8.76 -9.28
CA ALA A 128 0.55 -8.18 -8.91
C ALA A 128 1.72 -8.80 -9.70
N LEU A 129 1.70 -10.11 -9.92
CA LEU A 129 2.71 -10.83 -10.72
C LEU A 129 2.63 -10.46 -12.21
N GLU A 130 1.43 -10.29 -12.76
CA GLU A 130 1.26 -9.81 -14.14
C GLU A 130 1.88 -8.42 -14.33
N LEU A 131 1.65 -7.52 -13.38
CA LEU A 131 2.24 -6.18 -13.39
C LEU A 131 3.78 -6.23 -13.32
N SER A 132 4.32 -7.12 -12.49
CA SER A 132 5.77 -7.33 -12.38
C SER A 132 6.37 -7.82 -13.71
N ILE A 133 5.74 -8.79 -14.38
CA ILE A 133 6.20 -9.31 -15.69
C ILE A 133 6.14 -8.24 -16.79
N CYS A 134 5.09 -7.41 -16.80
CA CYS A 134 4.99 -6.28 -17.73
C CYS A 134 6.11 -5.25 -17.50
N SER A 135 6.53 -5.03 -16.25
CA SER A 135 7.62 -4.11 -15.94
C SER A 135 8.97 -4.54 -16.53
N VAL A 136 9.31 -5.83 -16.42
CA VAL A 136 10.57 -6.39 -16.94
C VAL A 136 10.65 -6.31 -18.47
N HIS A 137 9.51 -6.44 -19.16
CA HIS A 137 9.46 -6.33 -20.62
C HIS A 137 9.64 -4.89 -21.13
N ILE A 138 9.23 -3.89 -20.35
CA ILE A 138 9.40 -2.48 -20.73
C ILE A 138 10.87 -2.06 -20.58
N ASP A 139 11.54 -2.48 -19.51
CA ASP A 139 12.97 -2.19 -19.30
C ASP A 139 13.84 -2.80 -20.42
N THR A 140 13.58 -4.07 -20.77
CA THR A 140 14.37 -4.80 -21.79
C THR A 140 14.12 -4.31 -23.22
N GLY A 141 12.94 -3.75 -23.50
CA GLY A 141 12.60 -3.14 -24.80
C GLY A 141 13.23 -1.76 -25.02
N GLN A 142 13.63 -1.03 -23.96
CA GLN A 142 14.33 0.25 -24.08
C GLN A 142 15.84 0.07 -24.36
N ASP A 143 16.43 -1.04 -23.92
CA ASP A 143 17.85 -1.34 -24.15
C ASP A 143 18.15 -1.77 -25.60
N GLU A 144 17.21 -2.43 -26.30
CA GLU A 144 17.40 -2.84 -27.71
C GLU A 144 17.44 -1.66 -28.69
N PHE A 145 16.79 -0.53 -28.38
CA PHE A 145 16.85 0.67 -29.24
C PHE A 145 18.15 1.46 -29.08
N ALA A 146 18.88 1.30 -27.96
CA ALA A 146 20.15 1.98 -27.72
C ALA A 146 21.32 1.32 -28.49
N LEU A 147 21.28 0.01 -28.71
CA LEU A 147 22.35 -0.72 -29.40
C LEU A 147 22.35 -0.56 -30.92
N HIS A 148 21.21 -0.20 -31.54
CA HIS A 148 21.14 -0.03 -33.00
C HIS A 148 21.62 1.34 -33.52
N SER A 149 21.93 2.30 -32.64
CA SER A 149 22.41 3.64 -33.02
C SER A 149 23.93 3.83 -33.02
N LEU A 150 24.71 2.80 -32.65
CA LEU A 150 26.18 2.88 -32.61
C LEU A 150 26.90 2.22 -33.80
N ASP A 151 26.18 1.60 -34.73
CA ASP A 151 26.76 0.90 -35.89
C ASP A 151 26.90 1.76 -37.17
N LYS A 152 26.90 3.09 -37.01
CA LYS A 152 27.12 4.05 -38.12
C LYS A 152 28.04 5.22 -37.73
N ILE A 153 29.29 4.94 -37.41
CA ILE A 153 30.43 5.87 -37.54
C ILE A 153 31.63 5.07 -38.04
#